data_AF-A0AAU0NP71-F1
#
_entry.id   AF-A0AAU0NP71-F1
#
_cell.length_a   1.000
_cell.length_b   1.000
_cell.length_c   1.000
_cell.angle_alpha   90.00
_cell.angle_beta   90.00
_cell.angle_gamma   90.00
#
_symmetry.space_group_name_H-M   'P 1'
#
loop_
_entity.id
_entity.type
_entity.pdbx_description
1 polymer ?
#
loop_
_entity_poly.entity_id
_entity_poly.type
_entity_poly.pdbx_seq_one_letter_code
_entity_poly.pdbx_strand_id
1 'polypeptide(L)' 'MLENSPIILTEFDGELWNAVVEIVKVNSEEDVTFVFKDGFELQWNIQG' A
#
# COMPACT_ATOMS: atom_id res chain seq x y z
N MET A 1 8.07 11.11 -8.45
CA MET A 1 8.93 10.34 -9.38
C MET A 1 9.70 9.31 -8.57
N LEU A 2 9.16 8.08 -8.47
CA LEU A 2 9.78 6.92 -7.78
C LEU A 2 10.91 6.27 -8.60
N GLU A 3 11.10 6.74 -9.83
CA GLU A 3 12.03 6.23 -10.85
C GLU A 3 13.53 6.38 -10.53
N ASN A 4 13.91 6.88 -9.36
CA ASN A 4 15.32 7.04 -8.94
C ASN A 4 15.65 6.38 -7.58
N SER A 5 14.80 5.49 -7.06
CA SER A 5 15.16 4.69 -5.89
C SER A 5 16.04 3.49 -6.31
N PRO A 6 17.22 3.27 -5.70
CA PRO A 6 18.14 2.19 -6.08
C PRO A 6 17.59 0.77 -5.81
N ILE A 7 16.43 0.67 -5.17
CA ILE A 7 15.75 -0.59 -4.87
C ILE A 7 14.48 -0.64 -5.71
N ILE A 8 14.62 -1.11 -6.95
CA ILE A 8 13.47 -1.59 -7.71
C ILE A 8 13.06 -2.90 -7.05
N LEU A 9 11.94 -2.89 -6.33
CA LEU A 9 11.34 -4.11 -5.80
C LEU A 9 10.87 -4.95 -6.97
N THR A 10 11.61 -6.00 -7.30
CA THR A 10 11.21 -6.97 -8.34
C THR A 10 10.17 -7.97 -7.83
N GLU A 11 9.98 -8.02 -6.51
CA GLU A 11 9.09 -8.95 -5.81
C GLU A 11 8.40 -8.24 -4.64
N PHE A 12 7.31 -8.83 -4.15
CA PHE A 12 6.62 -8.32 -2.96
C PHE A 12 7.45 -8.56 -1.70
N ASP A 13 7.78 -7.49 -0.99
CA ASP A 13 8.48 -7.54 0.29
C ASP A 13 7.48 -7.26 1.43
N GLY A 14 7.18 -8.29 2.22
CA GLY A 14 6.25 -8.19 3.34
C GLY A 14 6.77 -7.36 4.51
N GLU A 15 8.09 -7.34 4.75
CA GLU A 15 8.67 -6.52 5.82
C GLU A 15 8.56 -5.03 5.47
N LEU A 16 8.84 -4.69 4.21
CA LEU A 16 8.67 -3.33 3.72
C LEU A 16 7.19 -2.91 3.74
N TRP A 17 6.28 -3.81 3.34
CA TRP A 17 4.85 -3.52 3.38
C TRP A 17 4.36 -3.22 4.81
N ASN A 18 4.77 -4.03 5.79
CA ASN A 18 4.48 -3.81 7.21
C ASN A 18 5.18 -2.56 7.79
N ALA A 19 6.32 -2.17 7.22
CA ALA A 19 7.01 -0.95 7.59
C ALA A 19 6.25 0.31 7.11
N VAL A 20 5.56 0.22 5.97
CA VAL A 20 4.96 1.35 5.25
C VAL A 20 3.46 1.52 5.57
N VAL A 21 2.70 0.43 5.58
CA VAL A 21 1.26 0.44 5.88
C VAL A 21 1.04 0.32 7.39
N GLU A 22 0.19 1.19 7.93
CA GLU A 22 -0.22 1.16 9.33
C GLU A 22 -1.55 0.44 9.52
N ILE A 23 -2.55 0.76 8.68
CA ILE A 23 -3.90 0.22 8.79
C ILE A 23 -4.41 -0.17 7.41
N VAL A 24 -5.08 -1.31 7.32
CA VAL A 24 -5.89 -1.69 6.16
C VAL A 24 -7.35 -1.72 6.58
N LYS A 25 -8.17 -0.87 5.99
CA LYS A 25 -9.62 -0.82 6.19
C LYS A 25 -10.29 -1.50 5.01
N VAL A 26 -11.07 -2.56 5.28
CA VAL A 26 -11.89 -3.22 4.26
C VAL A 26 -13.30 -2.65 4.37
N ASN A 27 -13.70 -1.83 3.40
CA ASN A 27 -14.99 -1.15 3.39
C ASN A 27 -16.06 -2.02 2.73
N SER A 28 -15.69 -2.73 1.66
CA SER A 28 -16.52 -3.73 0.98
C SER A 28 -15.62 -4.77 0.30
N GLU A 29 -16.22 -5.72 -0.42
CA GLU A 29 -15.47 -6.70 -1.22
C GLU A 29 -14.59 -6.03 -2.29
N GLU A 30 -15.04 -4.88 -2.82
CA GLU A 30 -14.36 -4.17 -3.91
C GLU A 30 -13.67 -2.89 -3.43
N ASP A 31 -13.78 -2.52 -2.15
CA ASP A 31 -13.25 -1.25 -1.62
C ASP A 31 -12.36 -1.50 -0.39
N VAL A 32 -11.09 -1.14 -0.54
CA VAL A 32 -10.08 -1.19 0.52
C VAL A 32 -9.40 0.18 0.63
N THR A 33 -9.16 0.63 1.87
CA THR A 33 -8.35 1.82 2.16
C THR A 33 -7.09 1.44 2.91
N PHE A 34 -5.94 1.84 2.39
CA PHE A 34 -4.65 1.71 3.06
C PHE A 34 -4.31 3.03 3.74
N VAL A 35 -4.00 2.98 5.04
CA VAL A 35 -3.48 4.10 5.81
C VAL A 35 -1.99 3.85 6.03
N PHE A 36 -1.16 4.78 5.59
CA PHE A 36 0.28 4.74 5.77
C PHE A 36 0.67 5.41 7.09
N LYS A 37 1.87 5.10 7.60
CA LYS A 37 2.35 5.63 8.90
C LYS A 37 2.54 7.15 8.95
N ASP A 38 2.57 7.81 7.80
CA ASP A 38 2.58 9.27 7.70
C ASP A 38 1.17 9.89 7.73
N GLY A 39 0.13 9.06 7.86
CA GLY A 39 -1.27 9.45 7.84
C GLY A 39 -1.86 9.60 6.44
N PHE A 40 -1.10 9.30 5.37
CA PHE A 40 -1.66 9.28 4.02
C PHE A 40 -2.67 8.14 3.87
N GLU A 41 -3.77 8.39 3.18
CA GLU A 41 -4.80 7.38 2.90
C GLU A 41 -4.89 7.14 1.39
N LEU A 42 -4.82 5.87 0.98
CA LEU A 42 -5.01 5.43 -0.41
C LEU A 42 -6.24 4.53 -0.48
N GLN A 43 -7.29 5.02 -1.11
CA GLN A 43 -8.46 4.22 -1.46
C GLN A 43 -8.18 3.45 -2.75
N TRP A 44 -8.43 2.16 -2.73
CA TRP A 44 -8.27 1.26 -3.86
C TRP A 44 -9.58 0.54 -4.13
N ASN A 45 -10.04 0.63 -5.38
CA ASN A 45 -11.17 -0.14 -5.86
C ASN A 45 -10.64 -1.38 -6.59
N ILE A 46 -10.86 -2.56 -6.01
CA ILE A 46 -10.41 -3.83 -6.58
C ILE A 46 -11.32 -4.12 -7.78
N GLN A 47 -10.79 -3.95 -8.99
CA GLN A 47 -11.44 -4.43 -10.20
C GLN A 47 -10.92 -5.84 -10.49
N GLY A 48 -11.82 -6.82 -10.45
CA GLY A 48 -11.54 -8.22 -10.76
C GLY A 48 -11.28 -8.50 -12.23
#